data_AF-A0A954PZL4-F1
#
_entry.id   AF-A0A954PZL4-F1
#
_cell.length_a   1.000
_cell.length_b   1.000
_cell.length_c   1.000
_cell.angle_alpha   90.00
_cell.angle_beta   90.00
_cell.angle_gamma   90.00
#
_symmetry.space_group_name_H-M   'P 1'
#
loop_
_entity.id
_entity.type
_entity.pdbx_description
1 polymer ?
#
loop_
_entity_poly.entity_id
_entity_poly.type
_entity_poly.pdbx_seq_one_letter_code
_entity_poly.pdbx_strand_id
1 'polypeptide(L)'
;MIRSNTLFQAVSAFAFLVLAACAGTLWARMPEPDLSARHDRLYRKLCELNGNWTSDTPNFEILGDSDFVDDEVSLIQAHLKLVINQLRSADVAHLNESQLAQRMEHLQTLQAYMREGNFPQNIFVPGRRPVFIDPWGTHCAEGHLIATSGHAKLADTINREHQLDLLRDIKTGGLSQWQQASGLSIDELALIQPSYRSTTLKYPAEIEELILGNSESIVADIESGELSVDARCGGISRRR
;
A
#
# COMPACT_ATOMS: atom_id res chain seq x y z
N MET A 1 -8.40 -58.54 67.95
CA MET A 1 -8.50 -59.98 67.62
C MET A 1 -8.14 -60.17 66.17
N ILE A 2 -7.27 -61.16 65.87
CA ILE A 2 -6.88 -61.68 64.53
C ILE A 2 -6.00 -60.70 63.73
N ARG A 3 -4.66 -60.80 63.73
CA ARG A 3 -3.68 -61.82 63.27
C ARG A 3 -2.97 -61.30 62.02
N SER A 4 -1.65 -61.41 62.12
CA SER A 4 -0.58 -61.14 61.16
C SER A 4 -0.76 -61.80 59.79
N ASN A 5 -0.08 -61.29 58.76
CA ASN A 5 1.08 -62.01 58.23
C ASN A 5 1.94 -61.17 57.27
N THR A 6 3.19 -61.05 57.70
CA THR A 6 4.40 -60.74 56.95
C THR A 6 4.73 -61.86 55.96
N LEU A 7 5.04 -61.50 54.72
CA LEU A 7 5.85 -62.27 53.78
C LEU A 7 6.85 -61.26 53.17
N PHE A 8 8.00 -61.05 53.83
CA PHE A 8 9.29 -61.67 53.47
C PHE A 8 9.68 -61.33 52.02
N GLN A 9 10.35 -60.19 51.82
CA GLN A 9 11.81 -60.02 51.70
C GLN A 9 12.41 -60.37 50.32
N ALA A 10 13.08 -59.34 49.78
CA ALA A 10 14.32 -59.37 49.00
C ALA A 10 14.30 -59.77 47.50
N VAL A 11 14.36 -58.75 46.62
CA VAL A 11 15.22 -58.65 45.41
C VAL A 11 15.32 -57.14 45.09
N SER A 12 16.31 -56.37 45.57
CA SER A 12 17.67 -56.16 45.04
C SER A 12 17.77 -55.84 43.53
N ALA A 13 18.13 -54.58 43.24
CA ALA A 13 18.75 -54.07 42.02
C ALA A 13 17.98 -54.20 40.69
N PHE A 14 17.67 -53.07 40.05
CA PHE A 14 18.25 -52.65 38.76
C PHE A 14 17.60 -51.36 38.23
N ALA A 15 18.44 -50.51 37.65
CA ALA A 15 18.12 -49.50 36.63
C ALA A 15 17.45 -48.17 37.07
N PHE A 16 18.28 -47.28 37.61
CA PHE A 16 18.31 -45.87 37.20
C PHE A 16 18.48 -45.80 35.67
N LEU A 17 17.42 -45.54 34.89
CA LEU A 17 17.48 -44.89 33.57
C LEU A 17 16.09 -44.76 32.91
N VAL A 18 15.27 -43.79 33.33
CA VAL A 18 14.26 -43.19 32.44
C VAL A 18 14.17 -41.70 32.79
N LEU A 19 15.13 -40.91 32.32
CA LEU A 19 15.15 -39.46 32.47
C LEU A 19 15.75 -38.82 31.21
N ALA A 20 15.15 -39.10 30.05
CA ALA A 20 15.30 -38.31 28.82
C ALA A 20 14.42 -38.93 27.71
N ALA A 21 13.28 -38.30 27.39
CA ALA A 21 12.71 -38.22 26.03
C ALA A 21 11.26 -37.67 26.04
N CYS A 22 11.01 -36.54 26.70
CA CYS A 22 9.85 -35.70 26.41
C CYS A 22 10.25 -34.22 26.42
N ALA A 23 11.40 -33.88 25.82
CA ALA A 23 11.61 -32.54 25.29
C ALA A 23 10.84 -32.47 23.97
N GLY A 24 9.50 -32.56 24.05
CA GLY A 24 8.66 -32.14 22.94
C GLY A 24 9.05 -30.70 22.68
N THR A 25 9.53 -30.43 21.48
CA THR A 25 9.81 -29.07 21.03
C THR A 25 8.52 -28.28 21.21
N LEU A 26 8.41 -27.52 22.30
CA LEU A 26 7.50 -26.40 22.42
C LEU A 26 8.00 -25.40 21.38
N TRP A 27 7.58 -25.60 20.13
CA TRP A 27 7.55 -24.50 19.19
C TRP A 27 6.61 -23.52 19.85
N ALA A 28 7.15 -22.46 20.44
CA ALA A 28 6.35 -21.30 20.76
C ALA A 28 5.67 -20.94 19.45
N ARG A 29 4.37 -21.25 19.34
CA ARG A 29 3.54 -20.74 18.27
C ARG A 29 3.67 -19.24 18.42
N MET A 30 4.48 -18.60 17.57
CA MET A 30 4.45 -17.15 17.47
C MET A 30 2.98 -16.81 17.25
N PRO A 31 2.38 -15.92 18.06
CA PRO A 31 1.00 -15.54 17.84
C PRO A 31 0.91 -15.08 16.39
N GLU A 32 0.13 -15.80 15.59
CA GLU A 32 -0.28 -15.33 14.26
C GLU A 32 -0.76 -13.89 14.48
N PRO A 33 -0.28 -12.90 13.71
CA PRO A 33 -0.72 -11.53 13.88
C PRO A 33 -2.24 -11.53 13.84
N ASP A 34 -2.85 -11.12 14.95
CA ASP A 34 -4.30 -11.12 15.12
C ASP A 34 -4.96 -10.46 13.90
N LEU A 35 -5.86 -11.19 13.23
CA LEU A 35 -6.57 -10.72 12.03
C LEU A 35 -7.24 -9.38 12.32
N SER A 36 -7.76 -9.18 13.54
CA SER A 36 -8.30 -7.89 13.97
C SER A 36 -7.25 -6.79 13.89
N ALA A 37 -6.07 -7.02 14.44
CA ALA A 37 -4.98 -6.04 14.40
C ALA A 37 -4.44 -5.78 12.97
N ARG A 38 -4.51 -6.77 12.07
CA ARG A 38 -4.20 -6.59 10.64
C ARG A 38 -5.24 -5.67 9.98
N HIS A 39 -6.53 -5.92 10.20
CA HIS A 39 -7.61 -5.09 9.69
C HIS A 39 -7.52 -3.65 10.23
N ASP A 40 -7.27 -3.47 11.53
CA ASP A 40 -7.15 -2.14 12.14
C ASP A 40 -5.98 -1.32 11.56
N ARG A 41 -4.85 -1.98 11.27
CA ARG A 41 -3.71 -1.34 10.59
C ARG A 41 -4.05 -0.96 9.15
N LEU A 42 -4.68 -1.86 8.41
CA LEU A 42 -5.09 -1.59 7.03
C LEU A 42 -6.12 -0.47 6.97
N TYR A 43 -7.14 -0.50 7.83
CA TYR A 43 -8.17 0.53 7.91
C TYR A 43 -7.58 1.93 8.11
N ARG A 44 -6.64 2.09 9.05
CA ARG A 44 -5.94 3.37 9.24
C ARG A 44 -5.22 3.83 7.97
N LYS A 45 -4.53 2.94 7.27
CA LYS A 45 -3.88 3.26 5.99
C LYS A 45 -4.88 3.61 4.90
N LEU A 46 -6.04 2.95 4.85
CA LEU A 46 -7.12 3.27 3.92
C LEU A 46 -7.67 4.68 4.20
N CYS A 47 -7.89 5.04 5.46
CA CYS A 47 -8.31 6.40 5.83
C CYS A 47 -7.26 7.46 5.50
N GLU A 48 -5.97 7.15 5.65
CA GLU A 48 -4.87 8.03 5.19
C GLU A 48 -4.83 8.15 3.65
N LEU A 49 -5.10 7.06 2.94
CA LEU A 49 -5.11 7.00 1.49
C LEU A 49 -6.28 7.80 0.91
N ASN A 50 -7.46 7.63 1.51
CA ASN A 50 -8.71 8.28 1.12
C ASN A 50 -9.58 8.53 2.36
N GLY A 51 -9.78 9.80 2.73
CA GLY A 51 -10.55 10.19 3.90
C GLY A 51 -12.03 9.81 3.86
N ASN A 52 -12.59 9.48 2.69
CA ASN A 52 -13.98 9.05 2.56
C ASN A 52 -14.25 7.70 3.26
N TRP A 53 -13.21 6.90 3.57
CA TRP A 53 -13.37 5.68 4.39
C TRP A 53 -13.80 5.95 5.84
N THR A 54 -13.62 7.16 6.36
CA THR A 54 -13.98 7.48 7.75
C THR A 54 -15.47 7.33 8.07
N SER A 55 -16.31 7.29 7.04
CA SER A 55 -17.77 7.19 7.18
C SER A 55 -18.29 5.76 7.16
N ASP A 56 -17.51 4.78 6.67
CA ASP A 56 -17.95 3.40 6.45
C ASP A 56 -16.84 2.38 6.75
N THR A 57 -17.21 1.28 7.40
CA THR A 57 -16.28 0.16 7.60
C THR A 57 -16.25 -0.74 6.36
N PRO A 58 -15.08 -0.94 5.72
CA PRO A 58 -14.98 -1.82 4.57
C PRO A 58 -15.25 -3.29 4.92
N ASN A 59 -15.79 -4.06 3.98
CA ASN A 59 -15.84 -5.51 4.13
C ASN A 59 -14.46 -6.13 3.87
N PHE A 60 -13.67 -6.31 4.92
CA PHE A 60 -12.34 -6.92 4.83
C PHE A 60 -12.34 -8.42 4.49
N GLU A 61 -13.48 -9.12 4.57
CA GLU A 61 -13.56 -10.57 4.30
C GLU A 61 -13.23 -10.92 2.84
N ILE A 62 -13.33 -9.96 1.93
CA ILE A 62 -12.99 -10.17 0.51
C ILE A 62 -11.48 -10.14 0.25
N LEU A 63 -10.68 -9.73 1.23
CA LEU A 63 -9.23 -9.58 1.09
C LEU A 63 -8.51 -10.92 1.29
N GLY A 64 -7.47 -11.15 0.48
CA GLY A 64 -6.56 -12.28 0.63
C GLY A 64 -5.25 -11.85 1.31
N ASP A 65 -4.37 -12.80 1.63
CA ASP A 65 -3.11 -12.50 2.31
C ASP A 65 -2.20 -11.52 1.55
N SER A 66 -2.22 -11.55 0.20
CA SER A 66 -1.47 -10.61 -0.64
C SER A 66 -1.90 -9.16 -0.46
N ASP A 67 -3.14 -8.90 -0.03
CA ASP A 67 -3.68 -7.55 0.16
C ASP A 67 -3.14 -6.89 1.45
N PHE A 68 -2.40 -7.63 2.28
CA PHE A 68 -1.81 -7.15 3.53
C PHE A 68 -0.29 -6.88 3.43
N VAL A 69 0.28 -6.96 2.22
CA VAL A 69 1.68 -6.57 1.99
C VAL A 69 1.82 -5.07 2.24
N ASP A 70 2.85 -4.68 2.98
CA ASP A 70 3.09 -3.29 3.36
C ASP A 70 3.86 -2.52 2.28
N ASP A 71 3.22 -2.34 1.13
CA ASP A 71 3.70 -1.48 0.04
C ASP A 71 2.56 -0.61 -0.53
N GLU A 72 2.93 0.46 -1.24
CA GLU A 72 1.98 1.45 -1.76
C GLU A 72 1.05 0.86 -2.83
N VAL A 73 1.57 -0.01 -3.71
CA VAL A 73 0.78 -0.62 -4.79
C VAL A 73 -0.25 -1.56 -4.20
N SER A 74 0.16 -2.46 -3.29
CA SER A 74 -0.74 -3.39 -2.61
C SER A 74 -1.81 -2.67 -1.79
N LEU A 75 -1.46 -1.55 -1.13
CA LEU A 75 -2.45 -0.71 -0.43
C LEU A 75 -3.51 -0.12 -1.37
N ILE A 76 -3.10 0.41 -2.54
CA ILE A 76 -4.02 0.97 -3.53
C ILE A 76 -4.87 -0.15 -4.17
N GLN A 77 -4.29 -1.32 -4.40
CA GLN A 77 -5.04 -2.49 -4.90
C GLN A 77 -6.10 -2.95 -3.90
N ALA A 78 -5.73 -3.10 -2.63
CA ALA A 78 -6.67 -3.45 -1.56
C ALA A 78 -7.78 -2.41 -1.45
N HIS A 79 -7.42 -1.12 -1.51
CA HIS A 79 -8.38 -0.02 -1.56
C HIS A 79 -9.38 -0.17 -2.70
N LEU A 80 -8.91 -0.23 -3.95
CA LEU A 80 -9.79 -0.31 -5.12
C LEU A 80 -10.63 -1.59 -5.12
N LYS A 81 -10.11 -2.71 -4.59
CA LYS A 81 -10.87 -3.95 -4.43
C LYS A 81 -12.07 -3.77 -3.50
N LEU A 82 -11.87 -3.11 -2.36
CA LEU A 82 -12.95 -2.77 -1.41
C LEU A 82 -13.95 -1.80 -2.03
N VAL A 83 -13.48 -0.76 -2.73
CA VAL A 83 -14.35 0.20 -3.44
C VAL A 83 -15.21 -0.50 -4.49
N ILE A 84 -14.62 -1.33 -5.36
CA ILE A 84 -15.36 -2.08 -6.39
C ILE A 84 -16.44 -2.96 -5.73
N ASN A 85 -16.14 -3.60 -4.60
CA ASN A 85 -17.11 -4.42 -3.88
C ASN A 85 -18.27 -3.59 -3.32
N GLN A 86 -17.99 -2.42 -2.76
CA GLN A 86 -19.01 -1.49 -2.26
C GLN A 86 -19.90 -0.98 -3.42
N LEU A 87 -19.29 -0.53 -4.52
CA LEU A 87 -20.03 -0.03 -5.69
C LEU A 87 -20.87 -1.12 -6.38
N ARG A 88 -20.43 -2.38 -6.39
CA ARG A 88 -21.23 -3.51 -6.90
C ARG A 88 -22.46 -3.82 -6.04
N SER A 89 -22.41 -3.45 -4.76
CA SER A 89 -23.50 -3.71 -3.80
C SER A 89 -24.39 -2.49 -3.56
N ALA A 90 -24.08 -1.35 -4.21
CA ALA A 90 -24.82 -0.10 -4.05
C ALA A 90 -26.23 -0.18 -4.64
N ASP A 91 -27.16 0.59 -4.07
CA ASP A 91 -28.49 0.77 -4.65
C ASP A 91 -28.42 1.63 -5.91
N VAL A 92 -28.81 1.03 -7.04
CA VAL A 92 -28.76 1.63 -8.37
C VAL A 92 -30.15 1.74 -9.01
N ALA A 93 -31.23 1.60 -8.23
CA ALA A 93 -32.60 1.64 -8.75
C ALA A 93 -32.98 2.97 -9.43
N HIS A 94 -32.23 4.03 -9.14
CA HIS A 94 -32.40 5.37 -9.72
C HIS A 94 -31.71 5.55 -11.08
N LEU A 95 -30.87 4.62 -11.52
CA LEU A 95 -30.13 4.70 -12.78
C LEU A 95 -30.99 4.19 -13.96
N ASN A 96 -30.85 4.84 -15.11
CA ASN A 96 -31.43 4.33 -16.35
C ASN A 96 -30.56 3.24 -17.01
N GLU A 97 -31.07 2.58 -18.04
CA GLU A 97 -30.38 1.48 -18.73
C GLU A 97 -28.99 1.87 -19.26
N SER A 98 -28.86 3.07 -19.84
CA SER A 98 -27.57 3.55 -20.36
C SER A 98 -26.57 3.79 -19.23
N GLN A 99 -27.00 4.39 -18.11
CA GLN A 99 -26.15 4.63 -16.95
C GLN A 99 -25.72 3.31 -16.29
N LEU A 100 -26.61 2.32 -16.23
CA LEU A 100 -26.29 0.98 -15.73
C LEU A 100 -25.22 0.31 -16.60
N ALA A 101 -25.36 0.39 -17.92
CA ALA A 101 -24.36 -0.14 -18.85
C ALA A 101 -22.99 0.53 -18.67
N GLN A 102 -22.95 1.87 -18.62
CA GLN A 102 -21.71 2.62 -18.37
C GLN A 102 -21.09 2.28 -17.02
N ARG A 103 -21.90 2.19 -15.96
CA ARG A 103 -21.44 1.83 -14.62
C ARG A 103 -20.76 0.45 -14.63
N MET A 104 -21.36 -0.53 -15.28
CA MET A 104 -20.79 -1.87 -15.39
C MET A 104 -19.47 -1.87 -16.15
N GLU A 105 -19.38 -1.12 -17.25
CA GLU A 105 -18.15 -0.95 -18.03
C GLU A 105 -17.05 -0.31 -17.17
N HIS A 106 -17.36 0.79 -16.46
CA HIS A 106 -16.41 1.46 -15.58
C HIS A 106 -15.92 0.55 -14.44
N LEU A 107 -16.79 -0.27 -13.85
CA LEU A 107 -16.38 -1.21 -12.80
C LEU A 107 -15.50 -2.35 -13.35
N GLN A 108 -15.69 -2.76 -14.60
CA GLN A 108 -14.80 -3.71 -15.26
C GLN A 108 -13.44 -3.09 -15.55
N THR A 109 -13.42 -1.87 -16.10
CA THR A 109 -12.20 -1.10 -16.36
C THR A 109 -11.43 -0.82 -15.08
N LEU A 110 -12.11 -0.41 -14.00
CA LEU A 110 -11.48 -0.17 -12.70
C LEU A 110 -10.88 -1.46 -12.12
N GLN A 111 -11.55 -2.61 -12.32
CA GLN A 111 -11.02 -3.90 -11.91
C GLN A 111 -9.76 -4.31 -12.70
N ALA A 112 -9.69 -4.01 -14.00
CA ALA A 112 -8.50 -4.22 -14.81
C ALA A 112 -7.35 -3.31 -14.37
N TYR A 113 -7.61 -2.00 -14.26
CA TYR A 113 -6.66 -0.99 -13.77
C TYR A 113 -6.07 -1.36 -12.40
N MET A 114 -6.92 -1.78 -11.45
CA MET A 114 -6.47 -2.27 -10.14
C MET A 114 -5.50 -3.45 -10.28
N ARG A 115 -5.80 -4.44 -11.13
CA ARG A 115 -4.94 -5.62 -11.30
C ARG A 115 -3.61 -5.29 -11.97
N GLU A 116 -3.60 -4.33 -12.89
CA GLU A 116 -2.37 -3.86 -13.54
C GLU A 116 -1.42 -3.18 -12.55
N GLY A 117 -1.95 -2.48 -11.54
CA GLY A 117 -1.15 -1.91 -10.46
C GLY A 117 -0.24 -0.76 -10.89
N ASN A 118 -0.45 -0.19 -12.08
CA ASN A 118 0.30 0.96 -12.57
C ASN A 118 -0.38 2.26 -12.12
N PHE A 119 0.11 2.83 -11.02
CA PHE A 119 -0.49 4.00 -10.39
C PHE A 119 0.42 5.23 -10.47
N PRO A 120 -0.15 6.45 -10.52
CA PRO A 120 0.60 7.70 -10.49
C PRO A 120 1.55 7.81 -9.30
N GLN A 121 2.67 8.51 -9.51
CA GLN A 121 3.58 8.89 -8.43
C GLN A 121 3.44 10.37 -8.08
N ASN A 122 3.41 10.68 -6.79
CA ASN A 122 3.49 12.05 -6.31
C ASN A 122 4.95 12.48 -6.21
N ILE A 123 5.44 13.17 -7.23
CA ILE A 123 6.78 13.82 -7.21
C ILE A 123 6.68 15.34 -6.98
N PHE A 124 5.46 15.85 -6.79
CA PHE A 124 5.15 17.28 -6.86
C PHE A 124 5.21 17.94 -5.49
N VAL A 125 4.68 17.26 -4.47
CA VAL A 125 4.52 17.82 -3.12
C VAL A 125 4.83 16.78 -2.04
N PRO A 126 5.40 17.20 -0.90
CA PRO A 126 5.55 16.33 0.26
C PRO A 126 4.21 15.78 0.77
N GLY A 127 4.25 14.60 1.40
CA GLY A 127 3.08 13.96 1.99
C GLY A 127 2.22 13.19 0.97
N ARG A 128 0.99 12.84 1.35
CA ARG A 128 0.01 12.21 0.46
C ARG A 128 -0.79 13.28 -0.28
N ARG A 129 -0.90 13.17 -1.60
CA ARG A 129 -1.70 14.08 -2.43
C ARG A 129 -2.30 13.33 -3.62
N PRO A 130 -3.53 13.66 -4.06
CA PRO A 130 -4.01 13.22 -5.36
C PRO A 130 -3.04 13.64 -6.47
N VAL A 131 -2.93 12.80 -7.50
CA VAL A 131 -2.19 13.10 -8.73
C VAL A 131 -3.04 12.60 -9.87
N PHE A 132 -3.56 13.50 -10.71
CA PHE A 132 -4.50 13.14 -11.77
C PHE A 132 -3.81 12.40 -12.92
N ILE A 133 -2.72 12.96 -13.45
CA ILE A 133 -1.78 12.26 -14.35
C ILE A 133 -0.35 12.65 -13.93
N ASP A 134 0.50 11.64 -13.76
CA ASP A 134 1.92 11.86 -13.45
C ASP A 134 2.74 12.22 -14.70
N PRO A 135 4.02 12.63 -14.56
CA PRO A 135 4.85 13.01 -15.71
C PRO A 135 5.15 11.88 -16.70
N TRP A 136 4.92 10.62 -16.31
CA TRP A 136 5.09 9.46 -17.18
C TRP A 136 3.80 9.12 -17.95
N GLY A 137 2.73 9.89 -17.75
CA GLY A 137 1.44 9.67 -18.39
C GLY A 137 0.57 8.64 -17.66
N THR A 138 0.95 8.22 -16.45
CA THR A 138 0.14 7.31 -15.64
C THR A 138 -1.04 8.08 -15.08
N HIS A 139 -2.25 7.66 -15.45
CA HIS A 139 -3.49 8.27 -14.99
C HIS A 139 -3.87 7.72 -13.61
N CYS A 140 -4.50 8.53 -12.77
CA CYS A 140 -5.23 8.02 -11.61
C CYS A 140 -6.44 7.20 -12.05
N ALA A 141 -7.11 6.56 -11.09
CA ALA A 141 -8.27 5.73 -11.36
C ALA A 141 -9.37 6.51 -12.13
N GLU A 142 -9.73 7.71 -11.69
CA GLU A 142 -10.74 8.55 -12.38
C GLU A 142 -10.27 8.97 -13.76
N GLY A 143 -9.02 9.45 -13.87
CA GLY A 143 -8.43 9.87 -15.14
C GLY A 143 -8.43 8.73 -16.16
N HIS A 144 -8.12 7.51 -15.70
CA HIS A 144 -8.14 6.30 -16.53
C HIS A 144 -9.57 5.97 -16.99
N LEU A 145 -10.57 6.03 -16.10
CA LEU A 145 -11.98 5.80 -16.47
C LEU A 145 -12.50 6.84 -17.48
N ILE A 146 -12.15 8.11 -17.30
CA ILE A 146 -12.51 9.20 -18.23
C ILE A 146 -11.83 8.96 -19.59
N ALA A 147 -10.53 8.72 -19.61
CA ALA A 147 -9.78 8.56 -20.85
C ALA A 147 -10.25 7.35 -21.67
N THR A 148 -10.40 6.19 -21.02
CA THR A 148 -10.78 4.93 -21.69
C THR A 148 -12.23 4.89 -22.14
N SER A 149 -13.13 5.70 -21.54
CA SER A 149 -14.51 5.88 -22.01
C SER A 149 -14.66 6.89 -23.14
N GLY A 150 -13.58 7.17 -23.89
CA GLY A 150 -13.58 8.05 -25.05
C GLY A 150 -13.41 9.54 -24.75
N HIS A 151 -13.11 9.92 -23.51
CA HIS A 151 -13.00 11.31 -23.07
C HIS A 151 -11.55 11.73 -22.75
N ALA A 152 -10.55 11.20 -23.47
CA ALA A 152 -9.12 11.51 -23.23
C ALA A 152 -8.82 13.03 -23.16
N LYS A 153 -9.40 13.84 -24.05
CA LYS A 153 -9.22 15.30 -24.03
C LYS A 153 -9.75 15.97 -22.74
N LEU A 154 -10.81 15.41 -22.15
CA LEU A 154 -11.33 15.87 -20.87
C LEU A 154 -10.35 15.53 -19.75
N ALA A 155 -9.79 14.31 -19.75
CA ALA A 155 -8.77 13.91 -18.78
C ALA A 155 -7.52 14.82 -18.86
N ASP A 156 -7.04 15.13 -20.07
CA ASP A 156 -5.91 16.06 -20.27
C ASP A 156 -6.21 17.48 -19.77
N THR A 157 -7.46 17.93 -19.96
CA THR A 157 -7.92 19.25 -19.52
C THR A 157 -7.99 19.32 -18.00
N ILE A 158 -8.57 18.30 -17.35
CA ILE A 158 -8.61 18.19 -15.89
C ILE A 158 -7.19 18.15 -15.34
N ASN A 159 -6.29 17.35 -15.93
CA ASN A 159 -4.91 17.29 -15.46
C ASN A 159 -4.22 18.66 -15.48
N ARG A 160 -4.39 19.43 -16.56
CA ARG A 160 -3.79 20.76 -16.68
C ARG A 160 -4.32 21.76 -15.66
N GLU A 161 -5.60 21.66 -15.30
CA GLU A 161 -6.28 22.63 -14.43
C GLU A 161 -6.23 22.24 -12.95
N HIS A 162 -6.20 20.94 -12.66
CA HIS A 162 -6.50 20.36 -11.35
C HIS A 162 -5.63 19.13 -11.05
N GLN A 163 -4.36 19.12 -11.48
CA GLN A 163 -3.45 17.97 -11.36
C GLN A 163 -3.40 17.35 -9.96
N LEU A 164 -3.51 18.17 -8.91
CA LEU A 164 -3.33 17.74 -7.52
C LEU A 164 -4.61 17.90 -6.69
N ASP A 165 -5.75 18.15 -7.29
CA ASP A 165 -6.97 18.46 -6.55
C ASP A 165 -7.81 17.21 -6.26
N LEU A 166 -8.56 17.29 -5.16
CA LEU A 166 -9.60 16.30 -4.88
C LEU A 166 -10.71 16.46 -5.91
N LEU A 167 -11.32 15.35 -6.33
CA LEU A 167 -12.35 15.35 -7.37
C LEU A 167 -13.51 16.32 -7.05
N ARG A 168 -13.88 16.45 -5.77
CA ARG A 168 -14.95 17.34 -5.30
C ARG A 168 -14.66 18.83 -5.58
N ASP A 169 -13.39 19.18 -5.69
CA ASP A 169 -12.92 20.55 -5.90
C ASP A 169 -12.74 20.88 -7.39
N ILE A 170 -12.74 19.88 -8.28
CA ILE A 170 -12.56 20.05 -9.72
C ILE A 170 -13.78 20.73 -10.33
N LYS A 171 -13.55 21.78 -11.13
CA LYS A 171 -14.60 22.57 -11.81
C LYS A 171 -14.47 22.59 -13.33
N THR A 172 -13.60 21.77 -13.90
CA THR A 172 -13.41 21.64 -15.36
C THR A 172 -14.74 21.33 -16.06
N GLY A 173 -15.06 22.11 -17.09
CA GLY A 173 -16.24 21.89 -17.93
C GLY A 173 -16.19 20.51 -18.60
N GLY A 174 -17.33 19.81 -18.62
CA GLY A 174 -17.44 18.46 -19.16
C GLY A 174 -17.40 17.36 -18.09
N LEU A 175 -16.79 17.61 -16.92
CA LEU A 175 -16.71 16.60 -15.85
C LEU A 175 -18.09 16.23 -15.32
N SER A 176 -18.96 17.22 -15.06
CA SER A 176 -20.32 16.95 -14.57
C SER A 176 -21.17 16.20 -15.59
N GLN A 177 -21.03 16.48 -16.88
CA GLN A 177 -21.74 15.77 -17.94
C GLN A 177 -21.27 14.32 -18.05
N TRP A 178 -19.95 14.09 -18.01
CA TRP A 178 -19.38 12.75 -17.99
C TRP A 178 -19.84 11.97 -16.74
N GLN A 179 -19.81 12.59 -15.56
CA GLN A 179 -20.26 11.97 -14.31
C GLN A 179 -21.74 11.58 -14.36
N GLN A 180 -22.62 12.42 -14.92
CA GLN A 180 -24.03 12.08 -15.08
C GLN A 180 -24.25 10.90 -16.03
N ALA A 181 -23.43 10.78 -17.07
CA ALA A 181 -23.50 9.68 -18.04
C ALA A 181 -22.86 8.38 -17.53
N SER A 182 -21.85 8.46 -16.66
CA SER A 182 -21.08 7.30 -16.20
C SER A 182 -21.86 6.33 -15.30
N GLY A 183 -22.95 6.79 -14.69
CA GLY A 183 -23.68 6.01 -13.69
C GLY A 183 -22.93 5.87 -12.36
N LEU A 184 -21.92 6.71 -12.12
CA LEU A 184 -21.20 6.84 -10.85
C LEU A 184 -21.57 8.17 -10.17
N SER A 185 -21.86 8.14 -8.88
CA SER A 185 -22.09 9.36 -8.11
C SER A 185 -20.78 10.09 -7.83
N ILE A 186 -20.86 11.37 -7.42
CA ILE A 186 -19.66 12.11 -7.02
C ILE A 186 -19.01 11.52 -5.75
N ASP A 187 -19.80 10.93 -4.85
CA ASP A 187 -19.30 10.29 -3.64
C ASP A 187 -18.56 8.99 -3.96
N GLU A 188 -19.07 8.22 -4.92
CA GLU A 188 -18.41 7.01 -5.40
C GLU A 188 -17.10 7.34 -6.09
N LEU A 189 -17.08 8.36 -6.96
CA LEU A 189 -15.85 8.79 -7.61
C LEU A 189 -14.85 9.39 -6.59
N ALA A 190 -15.32 10.10 -5.57
CA ALA A 190 -14.44 10.56 -4.49
C ALA A 190 -13.87 9.40 -3.66
N LEU A 191 -14.62 8.30 -3.50
CA LEU A 191 -14.13 7.08 -2.85
C LEU A 191 -13.17 6.28 -3.75
N ILE A 192 -13.31 6.36 -5.08
CA ILE A 192 -12.36 5.78 -6.03
C ILE A 192 -10.99 6.48 -5.95
N GLN A 193 -10.93 7.78 -5.61
CA GLN A 193 -9.73 8.61 -5.72
C GLN A 193 -8.74 8.38 -4.57
N PRO A 194 -7.61 7.67 -4.79
CA PRO A 194 -6.59 7.61 -3.76
C PRO A 194 -5.73 8.87 -3.75
N SER A 195 -4.97 9.05 -2.68
CA SER A 195 -3.85 9.98 -2.62
C SER A 195 -2.53 9.21 -2.60
N TYR A 196 -1.50 9.73 -3.26
CA TYR A 196 -0.23 9.03 -3.43
C TYR A 196 0.84 9.62 -2.50
N ARG A 197 1.61 8.76 -1.82
CA ARG A 197 2.75 9.23 -1.03
C ARG A 197 3.80 9.90 -1.92
N SER A 198 4.37 10.99 -1.41
CA SER A 198 5.53 11.64 -2.01
C SER A 198 6.65 10.63 -2.23
N THR A 199 7.14 10.53 -3.47
CA THR A 199 8.33 9.74 -3.81
C THR A 199 9.61 10.56 -3.71
N THR A 200 9.51 11.87 -3.47
CA THR A 200 10.67 12.71 -3.14
C THR A 200 11.30 12.22 -1.84
N LEU A 201 12.46 11.58 -1.96
CA LEU A 201 13.30 11.21 -0.83
C LEU A 201 13.86 12.50 -0.22
N LYS A 202 13.57 12.73 1.06
CA LYS A 202 14.23 13.79 1.83
C LYS A 202 15.48 13.20 2.43
N TYR A 203 16.62 13.61 1.90
CA TYR A 203 17.91 13.27 2.47
C TYR A 203 18.29 14.31 3.54
N PRO A 204 19.09 13.95 4.56
CA PRO A 204 19.83 14.94 5.34
C PRO A 204 20.63 15.85 4.38
N ALA A 205 20.77 17.14 4.73
CA ALA A 205 21.41 18.13 3.87
C ALA A 205 22.81 17.70 3.43
N GLU A 206 23.55 17.02 4.31
CA GLU A 206 24.90 16.52 4.04
C GLU A 206 24.92 15.42 2.96
N ILE A 207 23.87 14.59 2.92
CA ILE A 207 23.71 13.54 1.90
C ILE A 207 23.21 14.16 0.58
N GLU A 208 22.34 15.16 0.66
CA GLU A 208 21.87 15.92 -0.50
C GLU A 208 23.03 16.68 -1.17
N GLU A 209 23.89 17.36 -0.40
CA GLU A 209 25.11 18.02 -0.89
C GLU A 209 26.07 17.04 -1.59
N LEU A 210 26.25 15.85 -1.00
CA LEU A 210 27.08 14.79 -1.57
C LEU A 210 26.50 14.24 -2.88
N ILE A 211 25.18 14.03 -2.96
CA ILE A 211 24.50 13.53 -4.16
C ILE A 211 24.51 14.58 -5.28
N LEU A 212 24.29 15.84 -4.94
CA LEU A 212 24.25 16.95 -5.90
C LEU A 212 25.65 17.41 -6.34
N GLY A 213 26.71 16.79 -5.82
CA GLY A 213 28.08 17.10 -6.19
C GLY A 213 28.49 18.51 -5.75
N ASN A 214 27.87 19.06 -4.71
CA ASN A 214 28.36 20.27 -4.08
C ASN A 214 29.64 19.91 -3.31
N SER A 215 30.77 20.03 -4.00
CA SER A 215 32.07 19.68 -3.45
C SER A 215 32.70 20.83 -2.66
N GLU A 216 32.02 21.96 -2.42
CA GLU A 216 32.64 23.13 -1.77
C GLU A 216 33.18 22.81 -0.38
N SER A 217 32.43 22.08 0.44
CA SER A 217 32.90 21.65 1.78
C SER A 217 34.05 20.64 1.68
N ILE A 218 33.92 19.62 0.82
CA ILE A 218 34.95 18.59 0.61
C ILE A 218 36.25 19.22 0.05
N VAL A 219 36.14 20.17 -0.87
CA VAL A 219 37.28 20.89 -1.46
C VAL A 219 37.91 21.81 -0.42
N ALA A 220 37.12 22.55 0.35
CA ALA A 220 37.63 23.39 1.43
C ALA A 220 38.38 22.56 2.48
N ASP A 221 37.91 21.36 2.81
CA ASP A 221 38.54 20.46 3.76
C ASP A 221 39.82 19.79 3.19
N ILE A 222 39.87 19.53 1.88
CA ILE A 222 41.09 19.07 1.19
C ILE A 222 42.13 20.21 1.14
N GLU A 223 41.70 21.44 0.85
CA GLU A 223 42.55 22.61 0.77
C GLU A 223 43.06 23.06 2.15
N SER A 224 42.26 22.90 3.21
CA SER A 224 42.64 23.16 4.60
C SER A 224 43.51 22.05 5.19
N GLY A 225 43.54 20.88 4.55
CA GLY A 225 44.27 19.70 4.99
C GLY A 225 43.55 18.88 6.07
N GLU A 226 42.29 19.19 6.38
CA GLU A 226 41.44 18.40 7.29
C GLU A 226 41.02 17.06 6.67
N LEU A 227 40.91 17.00 5.34
CA LEU A 227 40.66 15.78 4.58
C LEU A 227 41.86 15.43 3.67
N SER A 228 42.39 14.21 3.82
CA SER A 228 43.50 13.69 2.99
C SER A 228 42.98 12.77 1.88
N VAL A 229 43.37 13.06 0.63
CA VAL A 229 43.05 12.26 -0.57
C VAL A 229 43.86 10.97 -0.71
N ASP A 230 44.80 10.68 0.20
CA ASP A 230 45.65 9.48 0.14
C ASP A 230 45.03 8.22 0.77
N ALA A 231 43.74 8.27 1.15
CA ALA A 231 43.01 7.11 1.64
C ALA A 231 42.75 6.11 0.50
N ARG A 232 43.74 5.24 0.26
CA ARG A 232 43.75 4.12 -0.70
C ARG A 232 42.36 3.55 -1.00
N CYS A 233 41.86 3.77 -2.21
CA CYS A 233 40.92 2.84 -2.82
C CYS A 233 41.65 1.50 -3.02
N GLY A 234 41.29 0.50 -2.22
CA GLY A 234 41.94 -0.82 -2.20
C GLY A 234 41.80 -1.58 -3.52
N GLY A 235 42.74 -1.36 -4.43
CA GLY A 235 43.01 -2.25 -5.56
C GLY A 235 44.05 -3.30 -5.15
N ILE A 236 43.63 -4.57 -5.02
CA ILE A 236 44.56 -5.70 -4.86
C ILE A 236 45.38 -5.83 -6.15
N SER A 237 46.60 -5.33 -6.16
CA SER A 237 47.57 -5.66 -7.22
C SER A 237 48.10 -7.07 -6.98
N ARG A 238 47.64 -8.05 -7.78
CA ARG A 238 48.31 -9.36 -7.86
C ARG A 238 49.72 -9.15 -8.47
N ARG A 239 50.77 -9.39 -7.69
CA ARG A 239 52.13 -9.53 -8.23
C ARG A 239 52.27 -10.90 -8.89
N ARG A 240 52.97 -10.89 -10.04
CA ARG A 240 53.36 -12.06 -10.84
C ARG A 240 54.26 -13.01 -10.06
#